data_AF-A0A3M7RJZ7-F1
#
_entry.id   AF-A0A3M7RJZ7-F1
#
_cell.length_a   1.000
_cell.length_b   1.000
_cell.length_c   1.000
_cell.angle_alpha   90.00
_cell.angle_beta   90.00
_cell.angle_gamma   90.00
#
_symmetry.space_group_name_H-M   'P 1'
#
loop_
_entity.id
_entity.type
_entity.pdbx_description
1 polymer ?
#
loop_
_entity_poly.entity_id
_entity_poly.type
_entity_poly.pdbx_seq_one_letter_code
_entity_poly.pdbx_strand_id
1 'polypeptide(L)'
;MSASAAATVLTAAQKAQTFANQTAETARTEVIKEPLGFIKILQFFLALLAFATAVSGGSDVSFNRKCLNTSQPVLYKGKYNYPYNLKNAPLKPQTIECLDQKADRYTIATETNNIVSSAQFFVFTGVTAFLYSIAVLIIYIFFRHKYNNIVYLPLIDFSVTCIFTIFWFAGSIAWSKAVGDLQHFTDTETIIETMIFCKKNNNQNLCSGYETANYANLIVSCILGFGNLIVWAGDIWFVLKETSWYKLRASMRQQSTAATNNPISPNEINITAHYNPNDKI
;
A
#
# COMPACT_ATOMS: atom_id res chain seq x y z
N MET A 1 25.80 -17.42 -38.21
CA MET A 1 25.42 -17.27 -36.79
C MET A 1 24.93 -18.62 -36.30
N SER A 2 25.65 -19.21 -35.36
CA SER A 2 25.84 -20.67 -35.20
C SER A 2 24.77 -21.37 -34.35
N ALA A 3 24.41 -22.59 -34.75
CA ALA A 3 23.54 -23.55 -34.05
C ALA A 3 23.87 -23.77 -32.55
N SER A 4 25.09 -23.45 -32.13
CA SER A 4 25.56 -23.48 -30.73
C SER A 4 24.79 -22.53 -29.80
N ALA A 5 24.35 -21.35 -30.29
CA ALA A 5 23.58 -20.40 -29.48
C ALA A 5 22.15 -20.91 -29.22
N ALA A 6 21.52 -21.53 -30.22
CA ALA A 6 20.18 -22.10 -30.10
C ALA A 6 20.16 -23.31 -29.15
N ALA A 7 21.17 -24.19 -29.20
CA ALA A 7 21.30 -25.31 -28.28
C ALA A 7 21.50 -24.86 -26.83
N THR A 8 22.26 -23.79 -26.61
CA THR A 8 22.49 -23.21 -25.27
C THR A 8 21.20 -22.62 -24.68
N VAL A 9 20.40 -21.94 -25.50
CA VAL A 9 19.09 -21.39 -25.09
C VAL A 9 18.08 -22.49 -24.81
N LEU A 10 18.04 -23.55 -25.63
CA LEU A 10 17.16 -24.69 -25.41
C LEU A 10 17.51 -25.45 -24.11
N THR A 11 18.80 -25.62 -23.84
CA THR A 11 19.29 -26.28 -22.61
C THR A 11 19.01 -25.43 -21.37
N ALA A 12 19.13 -24.11 -21.46
CA ALA A 12 18.77 -23.19 -20.39
C ALA A 12 17.25 -23.18 -20.12
N ALA A 13 16.43 -23.22 -21.17
CA ALA A 13 14.98 -23.31 -21.08
C ALA A 13 14.52 -24.65 -20.47
N GLN A 14 15.12 -25.75 -20.89
CA GLN A 14 14.87 -27.07 -20.29
C GLN A 14 15.28 -27.09 -18.82
N LYS A 15 16.47 -26.58 -18.46
CA LYS A 15 16.94 -26.52 -17.07
C LYS A 15 16.06 -25.63 -16.20
N ALA A 16 15.52 -24.53 -16.75
CA ALA A 16 14.54 -23.69 -16.08
C ALA A 16 13.20 -24.40 -15.88
N GLN A 17 12.75 -25.20 -16.85
CA GLN A 17 11.55 -26.02 -16.73
C GLN A 17 11.72 -27.17 -15.74
N THR A 18 12.88 -27.85 -15.70
CA THR A 18 13.14 -28.90 -14.70
C THR A 18 13.23 -28.31 -13.31
N PHE A 19 13.84 -27.14 -13.15
CA PHE A 19 13.86 -26.41 -11.88
C PHE A 19 12.45 -25.96 -11.47
N ALA A 20 11.65 -25.45 -12.41
CA ALA A 20 10.25 -25.07 -12.18
C ALA A 20 9.38 -26.28 -11.72
N ASN A 21 9.55 -27.43 -12.37
CA ASN A 21 8.84 -28.66 -12.03
C ASN A 21 9.30 -29.24 -10.67
N GLN A 22 10.60 -29.19 -10.37
CA GLN A 22 11.14 -29.57 -9.04
C GLN A 22 10.69 -28.61 -7.93
N THR A 23 10.55 -27.31 -8.22
CA THR A 23 10.00 -26.33 -7.28
C THR A 23 8.51 -26.52 -7.03
N ALA A 24 7.75 -27.01 -8.01
CA ALA A 24 6.33 -27.30 -7.86
C ALA A 24 6.07 -28.55 -6.99
N GLU A 25 6.92 -29.57 -7.07
CA GLU A 25 6.84 -30.76 -6.22
C GLU A 25 7.18 -30.48 -4.74
N THR A 26 7.98 -29.43 -4.47
CA THR A 26 8.39 -29.05 -3.11
C THR A 26 7.45 -28.01 -2.48
N ALA A 27 6.56 -27.38 -3.26
CA ALA A 27 5.60 -26.40 -2.78
C ALA A 27 4.44 -27.09 -2.05
N ARG A 28 4.64 -27.43 -0.77
CA ARG A 28 3.54 -27.87 0.11
C ARG A 28 2.53 -26.74 0.25
N THR A 29 1.39 -26.86 -0.43
CA THR A 29 0.22 -25.96 -0.31
C THR A 29 -0.35 -25.90 1.11
N GLU A 30 0.07 -26.78 2.01
CA GLU A 30 -0.18 -26.71 3.46
C GLU A 30 0.33 -25.41 4.09
N VAL A 31 1.42 -24.84 3.56
CA VAL A 31 2.03 -23.61 4.09
C VAL A 31 1.16 -22.37 3.81
N ILE A 32 0.36 -22.38 2.75
CA ILE A 32 -0.61 -21.31 2.45
C ILE A 32 -1.79 -21.34 3.44
N LYS A 33 -2.09 -22.50 4.01
CA LYS A 33 -3.15 -22.66 5.01
C LYS A 33 -2.75 -22.14 6.38
N GLU A 34 -1.48 -21.82 6.59
CA GLU A 34 -1.02 -21.18 7.82
C GLU A 34 -1.47 -19.73 7.86
N PRO A 35 -1.89 -19.21 9.02
CA PRO A 35 -2.45 -17.86 9.13
C PRO A 35 -1.49 -16.78 8.63
N LEU A 36 -0.18 -17.02 8.76
CA LEU A 36 0.87 -16.11 8.28
C LEU A 36 1.01 -16.13 6.75
N GLY A 37 0.85 -17.28 6.09
CA GLY A 37 0.87 -17.35 4.63
C GLY A 37 -0.35 -16.64 4.02
N PHE A 38 -1.53 -16.88 4.60
CA PHE A 38 -2.78 -16.27 4.15
C PHE A 38 -2.79 -14.75 4.26
N ILE A 39 -2.29 -14.19 5.38
CA ILE A 39 -2.30 -12.74 5.58
C ILE A 39 -1.36 -12.02 4.61
N LYS A 40 -0.19 -12.59 4.26
CA LYS A 40 0.71 -12.00 3.25
C LYS A 40 0.09 -11.97 1.86
N ILE A 41 -0.71 -12.99 1.51
CA ILE A 41 -1.48 -13.00 0.25
C ILE A 41 -2.51 -11.86 0.26
N LEU A 42 -3.23 -11.68 1.37
CA LEU A 42 -4.20 -10.58 1.50
C LEU A 42 -3.54 -9.21 1.40
N GLN A 43 -2.38 -9.01 2.07
CA GLN A 43 -1.59 -7.77 1.98
C GLN A 43 -1.17 -7.46 0.55
N PHE A 44 -0.71 -8.48 -0.18
CA PHE A 44 -0.32 -8.38 -1.58
C PHE A 44 -1.51 -7.92 -2.46
N PHE A 45 -2.66 -8.58 -2.34
CA PHE A 45 -3.83 -8.27 -3.16
C PHE A 45 -4.40 -6.88 -2.84
N LEU A 46 -4.53 -6.54 -1.55
CA LEU A 46 -5.04 -5.24 -1.14
C LEU A 46 -4.09 -4.10 -1.52
N ALA A 47 -2.77 -4.29 -1.40
CA ALA A 47 -1.79 -3.31 -1.85
C ALA A 47 -1.92 -3.04 -3.35
N LEU A 48 -2.02 -4.11 -4.16
CA LEU A 48 -2.20 -4.03 -5.61
C LEU A 48 -3.44 -3.23 -5.98
N LEU A 49 -4.59 -3.59 -5.40
CA LEU A 49 -5.84 -2.90 -5.68
C LEU A 49 -5.80 -1.45 -5.22
N ALA A 50 -5.20 -1.16 -4.06
CA ALA A 50 -5.10 0.20 -3.52
C ALA A 50 -4.34 1.15 -4.45
N PHE A 51 -3.10 0.81 -4.85
CA PHE A 51 -2.34 1.70 -5.72
C PHE A 51 -2.86 1.71 -7.17
N ALA A 52 -3.39 0.59 -7.68
CA ALA A 52 -3.93 0.53 -9.03
C ALA A 52 -5.18 1.43 -9.17
N THR A 53 -6.08 1.38 -8.20
CA THR A 53 -7.26 2.27 -8.16
C THR A 53 -6.88 3.72 -7.90
N ALA A 54 -5.84 3.98 -7.08
CA ALA A 54 -5.32 5.33 -6.87
C ALA A 54 -4.66 5.94 -8.11
N VAL A 55 -4.02 5.15 -8.98
CA VAL A 55 -3.41 5.66 -10.23
C VAL A 55 -4.44 5.78 -11.35
N SER A 56 -5.40 4.84 -11.40
CA SER A 56 -6.51 4.87 -12.35
C SER A 56 -7.64 5.83 -11.94
N GLY A 57 -7.47 6.56 -10.83
CA GLY A 57 -8.33 7.66 -10.46
C GLY A 57 -8.09 8.88 -11.36
N GLY A 58 -9.12 9.70 -11.50
CA GLY A 58 -9.10 10.84 -12.41
C GLY A 58 -10.40 10.94 -13.19
N SER A 59 -10.84 12.16 -13.44
CA SER A 59 -12.02 12.45 -14.22
C SER A 59 -11.81 13.72 -15.03
N ASP A 60 -12.67 13.89 -16.03
CA ASP A 60 -12.76 15.13 -16.77
C ASP A 60 -13.63 16.11 -15.95
N VAL A 61 -13.10 17.30 -15.72
CA VAL A 61 -13.85 18.45 -15.23
C VAL A 61 -14.40 19.17 -16.45
N SER A 62 -15.70 19.45 -16.46
CA SER A 62 -16.30 20.18 -17.56
C SER A 62 -17.35 21.19 -17.14
N PHE A 63 -17.30 22.38 -17.74
CA PHE A 63 -18.28 23.43 -17.51
C PHE A 63 -18.58 24.20 -18.79
N ASN A 64 -19.79 24.73 -18.87
CA ASN A 64 -20.25 25.53 -19.99
C ASN A 64 -20.10 27.01 -19.67
N ARG A 65 -19.64 27.81 -20.65
CA ARG A 65 -19.55 29.26 -20.56
C ARG A 65 -20.37 29.92 -21.68
N LYS A 66 -21.25 30.86 -21.31
CA LYS A 66 -21.93 31.74 -22.27
C LYS A 66 -21.00 32.89 -22.66
N CYS A 67 -20.78 33.06 -23.95
CA CYS A 67 -19.94 34.14 -24.49
C CYS A 67 -20.83 35.15 -25.20
N LEU A 68 -20.46 36.43 -25.10
CA LEU A 68 -21.26 37.53 -25.65
C LEU A 68 -21.42 37.46 -27.18
N ASN A 69 -20.49 36.78 -27.87
CA ASN A 69 -20.46 36.64 -29.33
C ASN A 69 -21.07 35.33 -29.87
N THR A 70 -21.55 34.42 -29.01
CA THR A 70 -22.06 33.10 -29.46
C THR A 70 -23.43 32.83 -28.86
N SER A 71 -24.38 32.37 -29.69
CA SER A 71 -25.74 32.02 -29.24
C SER A 71 -25.79 30.76 -28.37
N GLN A 72 -24.75 29.92 -28.43
CA GLN A 72 -24.64 28.69 -27.64
C GLN A 72 -23.47 28.76 -26.64
N PRO A 73 -23.62 28.11 -25.46
CA PRO A 73 -22.54 28.03 -24.49
C PRO A 73 -21.38 27.16 -25.01
N VAL A 74 -20.14 27.59 -24.74
CA VAL A 74 -18.92 26.86 -25.08
C VAL A 74 -18.49 25.97 -23.91
N LEU A 75 -18.20 24.71 -24.23
CA LEU A 75 -17.75 23.72 -23.25
C LEU A 75 -16.23 23.84 -23.02
N TYR A 76 -15.84 23.91 -21.76
CA TYR A 76 -14.47 23.83 -21.28
C TYR A 76 -14.27 22.46 -20.66
N LYS A 77 -13.21 21.75 -21.06
CA LYS A 77 -12.83 20.47 -20.46
C LYS A 77 -11.40 20.52 -19.92
N GLY A 78 -11.22 20.03 -18.71
CA GLY A 78 -9.91 19.85 -18.07
C GLY A 78 -9.80 18.43 -17.55
N LYS A 79 -8.75 17.71 -17.93
CA LYS A 79 -8.50 16.35 -17.42
C LYS A 79 -7.48 16.41 -16.29
N TYR A 80 -7.77 15.73 -15.19
CA TYR A 80 -6.80 15.48 -14.14
C TYR A 80 -6.59 13.98 -13.96
N ASN A 81 -5.32 13.58 -13.93
CA ASN A 81 -4.88 12.20 -13.70
C ASN A 81 -3.76 12.21 -12.66
N TYR A 82 -3.36 11.04 -12.15
CA TYR A 82 -2.13 10.88 -11.38
C TYR A 82 -0.94 11.56 -12.10
N PRO A 83 -0.14 12.41 -11.42
CA PRO A 83 -0.04 12.59 -9.97
C PRO A 83 -0.94 13.70 -9.39
N TYR A 84 -2.05 14.03 -10.04
CA TYR A 84 -3.08 14.98 -9.56
C TYR A 84 -2.59 16.42 -9.41
N ASN A 85 -1.78 16.88 -10.37
CA ASN A 85 -1.30 18.26 -10.40
C ASN A 85 -2.37 19.21 -10.96
N LEU A 86 -3.15 19.81 -10.07
CA LEU A 86 -4.19 20.80 -10.42
C LEU A 86 -3.62 22.19 -10.76
N LYS A 87 -2.45 22.55 -10.21
CA LYS A 87 -1.82 23.87 -10.40
C LYS A 87 -1.47 24.18 -11.85
N ASN A 88 -1.20 23.14 -12.63
CA ASN A 88 -0.78 23.26 -14.03
C ASN A 88 -1.80 22.68 -15.01
N ALA A 89 -3.00 22.28 -14.55
CA ALA A 89 -4.00 21.68 -15.42
C ALA A 89 -4.61 22.77 -16.33
N PRO A 90 -4.27 22.81 -17.63
CA PRO A 90 -4.78 23.85 -18.50
C PRO A 90 -6.23 23.52 -18.88
N LEU A 91 -7.15 24.41 -18.52
CA LEU A 91 -8.52 24.35 -19.03
C LEU A 91 -8.49 24.77 -20.50
N LYS A 92 -8.74 23.82 -21.40
CA LYS A 92 -8.78 24.11 -22.84
C LYS A 92 -10.23 24.34 -23.27
N PRO A 93 -10.53 25.45 -23.96
CA PRO A 93 -11.83 25.61 -24.60
C PRO A 93 -11.94 24.65 -25.77
N GLN A 94 -13.13 24.07 -25.98
CA GLN A 94 -13.39 23.20 -27.14
C GLN A 94 -13.52 24.01 -28.45
N THR A 95 -13.81 25.31 -28.38
CA THR A 95 -13.91 26.22 -29.53
C THR A 95 -13.21 27.56 -29.29
N ILE A 96 -12.68 28.16 -30.36
CA ILE A 96 -11.85 29.39 -30.37
C ILE A 96 -12.70 30.67 -30.19
N GLU A 97 -14.04 30.56 -30.23
CA GLU A 97 -14.98 31.69 -30.31
C GLU A 97 -15.07 32.55 -29.03
N CYS A 98 -14.45 32.13 -27.93
CA CYS A 98 -14.45 32.84 -26.64
C CYS A 98 -13.05 33.29 -26.17
N LEU A 99 -12.07 33.35 -27.06
CA LEU A 99 -10.72 33.81 -26.74
C LEU A 99 -10.71 35.33 -26.59
N ASP A 100 -10.78 35.79 -25.34
CA ASP A 100 -10.28 37.12 -25.00
C ASP A 100 -8.75 37.08 -25.13
N GLN A 101 -8.11 38.08 -25.75
CA GLN A 101 -6.67 38.08 -26.05
C GLN A 101 -5.74 38.07 -24.81
N LYS A 102 -6.31 38.03 -23.60
CA LYS A 102 -5.62 37.84 -22.31
C LYS A 102 -5.86 36.47 -21.65
N ALA A 103 -6.53 35.53 -22.34
CA ALA A 103 -7.00 34.26 -21.79
C ALA A 103 -5.98 33.10 -21.86
N ASP A 104 -4.68 33.40 -21.89
CA ASP A 104 -3.67 32.36 -21.90
C ASP A 104 -3.49 31.77 -20.51
N ARG A 105 -4.14 30.61 -20.31
CA ARG A 105 -3.95 29.62 -19.24
C ARG A 105 -4.58 29.99 -17.90
N TYR A 106 -5.90 29.92 -17.83
CA TYR A 106 -6.58 29.81 -16.53
C TYR A 106 -6.31 28.42 -15.95
N THR A 107 -5.42 28.37 -14.96
CA THR A 107 -5.17 27.21 -14.12
C THR A 107 -6.15 27.19 -12.95
N ILE A 108 -6.54 26.00 -12.48
CA ILE A 108 -7.27 25.87 -11.22
C ILE A 108 -6.31 26.33 -10.11
N ALA A 109 -6.49 27.56 -9.62
CA ALA A 109 -5.68 28.10 -8.54
C ALA A 109 -5.93 27.25 -7.28
N THR A 110 -5.02 26.32 -7.02
CA THR A 110 -5.05 25.47 -5.84
C THR A 110 -3.98 25.95 -4.87
N GLU A 111 -4.39 26.42 -3.70
CA GLU A 111 -3.48 26.74 -2.59
C GLU A 111 -2.81 25.47 -2.02
N THR A 112 -3.32 24.28 -2.35
CA THR A 112 -2.87 23.00 -1.79
C THR A 112 -1.70 22.39 -2.58
N ASN A 113 -0.47 22.69 -2.14
CA ASN A 113 0.76 22.05 -2.62
C ASN A 113 0.89 20.55 -2.26
N ASN A 114 -0.05 19.98 -1.51
CA ASN A 114 0.15 18.70 -0.83
C ASN A 114 -0.50 17.48 -1.54
N ILE A 115 -1.37 17.68 -2.55
CA ILE A 115 -2.10 16.57 -3.20
C ILE A 115 -1.13 15.62 -3.94
N VAL A 116 -0.22 16.19 -4.73
CA VAL A 116 0.78 15.45 -5.52
C VAL A 116 1.66 14.59 -4.62
N SER A 117 2.16 15.19 -3.53
CA SER A 117 3.03 14.50 -2.57
C SER A 117 2.30 13.37 -1.86
N SER A 118 1.06 13.60 -1.39
CA SER A 118 0.23 12.56 -0.76
C SER A 118 -0.04 11.39 -1.70
N ALA A 119 -0.38 11.65 -2.96
CA ALA A 119 -0.63 10.61 -3.95
C ALA A 119 0.63 9.76 -4.21
N GLN A 120 1.77 10.42 -4.40
CA GLN A 120 3.05 9.75 -4.64
C GLN A 120 3.48 8.89 -3.45
N PHE A 121 3.33 9.40 -2.22
CA PHE A 121 3.66 8.66 -1.01
C PHE A 121 2.77 7.43 -0.82
N PHE A 122 1.46 7.55 -1.09
CA PHE A 122 0.52 6.43 -1.02
C PHE A 122 0.85 5.34 -2.04
N VAL A 123 1.10 5.73 -3.31
CA VAL A 123 1.47 4.78 -4.38
C VAL A 123 2.83 4.14 -4.10
N PHE A 124 3.82 4.91 -3.63
CA PHE A 124 5.13 4.39 -3.24
C PHE A 124 5.01 3.34 -2.13
N THR A 125 4.24 3.65 -1.08
CA THR A 125 3.95 2.71 0.02
C THR A 125 3.28 1.44 -0.51
N GLY A 126 2.29 1.58 -1.41
CA GLY A 126 1.60 0.46 -2.04
C GLY A 126 2.52 -0.45 -2.84
N VAL A 127 3.34 0.10 -3.73
CA VAL A 127 4.26 -0.65 -4.59
C VAL A 127 5.35 -1.36 -3.78
N THR A 128 5.93 -0.67 -2.80
CA THR A 128 6.99 -1.25 -1.95
C THR A 128 6.45 -2.34 -1.03
N ALA A 129 5.27 -2.14 -0.44
CA ALA A 129 4.58 -3.15 0.36
C ALA A 129 4.22 -4.39 -0.49
N PHE A 130 3.73 -4.18 -1.71
CA PHE A 130 3.43 -5.23 -2.68
C PHE A 130 4.65 -6.10 -3.00
N LEU A 131 5.79 -5.47 -3.35
CA LEU A 131 7.03 -6.18 -3.66
C LEU A 131 7.56 -6.94 -2.44
N TYR A 132 7.48 -6.33 -1.26
CA TYR A 132 7.87 -6.97 0.00
C TYR A 132 7.04 -8.21 0.31
N SER A 133 5.70 -8.13 0.22
CA SER A 133 4.83 -9.27 0.49
C SER A 133 5.12 -10.45 -0.45
N ILE A 134 5.42 -10.20 -1.73
CA ILE A 134 5.85 -11.24 -2.67
C ILE A 134 7.19 -11.85 -2.24
N ALA A 135 8.19 -11.01 -1.91
CA ALA A 135 9.51 -11.48 -1.52
C ALA A 135 9.45 -12.37 -0.27
N VAL A 136 8.71 -11.96 0.75
CA VAL A 136 8.51 -12.75 1.96
C VAL A 136 7.75 -14.04 1.66
N LEU A 137 6.72 -14.02 0.82
CA LEU A 137 5.98 -15.21 0.44
C LEU A 137 6.88 -16.24 -0.26
N ILE A 138 7.75 -15.80 -1.18
CA ILE A 138 8.74 -16.65 -1.85
C ILE A 138 9.72 -17.24 -0.82
N ILE A 139 10.25 -16.42 0.08
CA ILE A 139 11.18 -16.90 1.13
C ILE A 139 10.49 -17.92 2.03
N TYR A 140 9.22 -17.69 2.40
CA TYR A 140 8.46 -18.55 3.28
C TYR A 140 8.15 -19.91 2.66
N ILE A 141 7.79 -19.94 1.37
CA ILE A 141 7.49 -21.18 0.64
C ILE A 141 8.76 -21.99 0.38
N PHE A 142 9.83 -21.38 -0.13
CA PHE A 142 11.02 -22.11 -0.60
C PHE A 142 12.09 -22.34 0.47
N PHE A 143 12.17 -21.49 1.49
CA PHE A 143 13.26 -21.50 2.48
C PHE A 143 12.77 -21.72 3.92
N ARG A 144 11.64 -22.42 4.11
CA ARG A 144 11.05 -22.70 5.43
C ARG A 144 12.03 -23.30 6.44
N HIS A 145 12.86 -24.25 6.00
CA HIS A 145 13.86 -24.89 6.87
C HIS A 145 14.97 -23.93 7.32
N LYS A 146 15.29 -22.89 6.53
CA LYS A 146 16.19 -21.81 6.95
C LYS A 146 15.49 -20.76 7.81
N TYR A 147 14.20 -20.51 7.56
CA TYR A 147 13.39 -19.56 8.33
C TYR A 147 13.30 -19.93 9.81
N ASN A 148 13.16 -21.23 10.12
CA ASN A 148 13.10 -21.71 11.50
C ASN A 148 14.47 -21.78 12.21
N ASN A 149 15.56 -21.96 11.45
CA ASN A 149 16.90 -22.13 12.01
C ASN A 149 17.63 -20.80 12.26
N ILE A 150 17.19 -19.69 11.63
CA ILE A 150 17.82 -18.37 11.77
C ILE A 150 16.90 -17.44 12.57
N VAL A 151 17.24 -17.24 13.84
CA VAL A 151 16.52 -16.39 14.80
C VAL A 151 16.29 -14.95 14.29
N TYR A 152 17.15 -14.45 13.39
CA TYR A 152 17.07 -13.08 12.87
C TYR A 152 15.96 -12.85 11.83
N LEU A 153 15.53 -13.88 11.08
CA LEU A 153 14.56 -13.69 9.99
C LEU A 153 13.18 -13.25 10.48
N PRO A 154 12.58 -13.87 11.52
CA PRO A 154 11.32 -13.39 12.10
C PRO A 154 11.42 -12.00 12.72
N LEU A 155 12.59 -11.62 13.24
CA LEU A 155 12.81 -10.29 13.82
C LEU A 155 12.82 -9.20 12.74
N ILE A 156 13.48 -9.46 11.60
CA ILE A 156 13.48 -8.54 10.46
C ILE A 156 12.07 -8.39 9.90
N ASP A 157 11.33 -9.49 9.72
CA ASP A 157 9.95 -9.43 9.22
C ASP A 157 9.05 -8.62 10.16
N PHE A 158 9.23 -8.77 11.48
CA PHE A 158 8.53 -7.96 12.47
C PHE A 158 8.82 -6.47 12.32
N SER A 159 10.10 -6.08 12.26
CA SER A 159 10.51 -4.68 12.13
C SER A 159 9.96 -4.05 10.84
N VAL A 160 10.04 -4.75 9.72
CA VAL A 160 9.54 -4.25 8.44
C VAL A 160 8.00 -4.16 8.44
N THR A 161 7.32 -5.12 9.07
CA THR A 161 5.85 -5.08 9.23
C THR A 161 5.40 -3.86 10.04
N CYS A 162 6.11 -3.52 11.12
CA CYS A 162 5.85 -2.29 11.87
C CYS A 162 6.05 -1.02 11.03
N ILE A 163 7.13 -0.94 10.24
CA ILE A 163 7.41 0.21 9.36
C ILE A 163 6.30 0.38 8.33
N PHE A 164 5.91 -0.69 7.63
CA PHE A 164 4.84 -0.63 6.65
C PHE A 164 3.48 -0.31 7.26
N THR A 165 3.21 -0.75 8.49
CA THR A 165 1.98 -0.37 9.21
C THR A 165 1.93 1.16 9.41
N ILE A 166 3.04 1.77 9.82
CA ILE A 166 3.14 3.23 9.98
C ILE A 166 2.99 3.93 8.63
N PHE A 167 3.63 3.41 7.58
CA PHE A 167 3.53 4.00 6.24
C PHE A 167 2.11 3.91 5.68
N TRP A 168 1.42 2.78 5.84
CA TRP A 168 0.01 2.64 5.45
C TRP A 168 -0.89 3.56 6.26
N PHE A 169 -0.61 3.77 7.54
CA PHE A 169 -1.37 4.69 8.38
C PHE A 169 -1.21 6.14 7.91
N ALA A 170 0.04 6.62 7.82
CA ALA A 170 0.34 7.97 7.37
C ALA A 170 -0.13 8.21 5.93
N GLY A 171 0.09 7.23 5.05
CA GLY A 171 -0.25 7.29 3.64
C GLY A 171 -1.76 7.32 3.43
N SER A 172 -2.53 6.49 4.14
CA SER A 172 -3.99 6.46 4.01
C SER A 172 -4.65 7.75 4.52
N ILE A 173 -4.15 8.33 5.62
CA ILE A 173 -4.64 9.62 6.12
C ILE A 173 -4.33 10.75 5.14
N ALA A 174 -3.06 10.84 4.71
CA ALA A 174 -2.61 11.88 3.78
C ALA A 174 -3.35 11.79 2.45
N TRP A 175 -3.57 10.56 1.95
CA TRP A 175 -4.31 10.32 0.72
C TRP A 175 -5.80 10.62 0.86
N SER A 176 -6.45 10.21 1.96
CA SER A 176 -7.86 10.55 2.22
C SER A 176 -8.09 12.06 2.25
N LYS A 177 -7.18 12.82 2.86
CA LYS A 177 -7.25 14.29 2.85
C LYS A 177 -7.05 14.85 1.44
N ALA A 178 -6.07 14.33 0.69
CA ALA A 178 -5.80 14.75 -0.67
C ALA A 178 -6.98 14.46 -1.62
N VAL A 179 -7.68 13.34 -1.45
CA VAL A 179 -8.90 13.01 -2.20
C VAL A 179 -10.05 13.96 -1.86
N GLY A 180 -10.22 14.31 -0.58
CA GLY A 180 -11.19 15.33 -0.18
C GLY A 180 -10.91 16.71 -0.78
N ASP A 181 -9.64 17.10 -0.81
CA ASP A 181 -9.21 18.34 -1.47
C ASP A 181 -9.44 18.27 -2.97
N LEU A 182 -9.12 17.15 -3.60
CA LEU A 182 -9.36 16.94 -5.03
C LEU A 182 -10.85 17.10 -5.35
N GLN A 183 -11.74 16.45 -4.60
CA GLN A 183 -13.18 16.59 -4.76
C GLN A 183 -13.64 18.04 -4.63
N HIS A 184 -13.15 18.78 -3.63
CA HIS A 184 -13.51 20.17 -3.43
C HIS A 184 -13.06 21.06 -4.58
N PHE A 185 -11.80 20.95 -5.03
CA PHE A 185 -11.25 21.80 -6.08
C PHE A 185 -11.69 21.41 -7.50
N THR A 186 -12.12 20.17 -7.71
CA THR A 186 -12.63 19.69 -9.00
C THR A 186 -14.16 19.71 -9.09
N ASP A 187 -14.85 20.10 -8.01
CA ASP A 187 -16.29 20.25 -8.05
C ASP A 187 -16.70 21.42 -8.96
N THR A 188 -17.77 21.18 -9.73
CA THR A 188 -18.18 22.11 -10.79
C THR A 188 -18.68 23.42 -10.22
N GLU A 189 -19.37 23.38 -9.08
CA GLU A 189 -19.85 24.57 -8.37
C GLU A 189 -18.68 25.40 -7.83
N THR A 190 -17.74 24.75 -7.13
CA THR A 190 -16.55 25.42 -6.57
C THR A 190 -15.66 26.04 -7.67
N ILE A 191 -15.52 25.37 -8.82
CA ILE A 191 -14.79 25.93 -9.97
C ILE A 191 -15.48 27.17 -10.53
N ILE A 192 -16.81 27.14 -10.69
CA ILE A 192 -17.58 28.27 -11.20
C ILE A 192 -17.46 29.48 -10.26
N GLU A 193 -17.47 29.28 -8.95
CA GLU A 193 -17.33 30.35 -7.96
C GLU A 193 -15.92 30.93 -7.87
N THR A 194 -14.89 30.08 -8.01
CA THR A 194 -13.48 30.48 -7.86
C THR A 194 -12.96 31.20 -9.11
N MET A 195 -13.52 30.89 -10.29
CA MET A 195 -13.05 31.45 -11.56
C MET A 195 -13.55 32.88 -11.77
N ILE A 196 -12.60 33.82 -11.86
CA ILE A 196 -12.86 35.25 -12.07
C ILE A 196 -13.72 35.52 -13.32
N PHE A 197 -13.59 34.70 -14.37
CA PHE A 197 -14.34 34.84 -15.62
C PHE A 197 -15.77 34.25 -15.59
N CYS A 198 -16.12 33.48 -14.56
CA CYS A 198 -17.48 33.00 -14.30
C CYS A 198 -18.27 33.92 -13.36
N LYS A 199 -17.61 34.92 -12.77
CA LYS A 199 -18.22 35.90 -11.87
C LYS A 199 -19.33 36.67 -12.60
N LYS A 200 -20.48 36.76 -11.95
CA LYS A 200 -21.73 37.36 -12.48
C LYS A 200 -21.47 38.74 -13.09
N ASN A 201 -21.72 38.88 -14.40
CA ASN A 201 -21.78 40.17 -15.08
C ASN A 201 -23.26 40.50 -15.31
N ASN A 202 -23.72 41.67 -14.84
CA ASN A 202 -25.11 42.13 -15.00
C ASN A 202 -26.20 41.09 -14.64
N ASN A 203 -26.07 40.43 -13.48
CA ASN A 203 -27.05 39.48 -12.94
C ASN A 203 -27.32 38.20 -13.76
N GLN A 204 -26.56 37.93 -14.81
CA GLN A 204 -26.64 36.68 -15.57
C GLN A 204 -25.50 35.72 -15.17
N ASN A 205 -25.80 34.44 -15.00
CA ASN A 205 -24.79 33.41 -14.76
C ASN A 205 -24.07 33.11 -16.07
N LEU A 206 -22.77 33.44 -16.14
CA LEU A 206 -21.96 33.23 -17.34
C LEU A 206 -21.52 31.77 -17.48
N CYS A 207 -21.52 31.00 -16.39
CA CYS A 207 -21.13 29.60 -16.40
C CYS A 207 -22.24 28.71 -15.82
N SER A 208 -22.37 27.50 -16.35
CA SER A 208 -23.29 26.46 -15.86
C SER A 208 -22.58 25.12 -15.82
N GLY A 209 -22.87 24.30 -14.81
CA GLY A 209 -22.33 22.96 -14.73
C GLY A 209 -22.81 22.07 -15.88
N TYR A 210 -21.93 21.17 -16.36
CA TYR A 210 -22.24 20.25 -17.45
C TYR A 210 -22.26 18.80 -16.96
N GLU A 211 -21.11 18.26 -16.53
CA GLU A 211 -20.99 16.90 -16.01
C GLU A 211 -20.25 16.90 -14.66
N THR A 212 -20.73 16.06 -13.74
CA THR A 212 -20.07 15.83 -12.46
C THR A 212 -18.89 14.89 -12.62
N ALA A 213 -17.78 15.20 -11.95
CA ALA A 213 -16.60 14.36 -11.97
C ALA A 213 -16.84 13.04 -11.21
N ASN A 214 -16.30 11.92 -11.71
CA ASN A 214 -16.38 10.62 -11.07
C ASN A 214 -15.20 10.42 -10.10
N TYR A 215 -15.53 10.25 -8.82
CA TYR A 215 -14.56 10.05 -7.73
C TYR A 215 -14.48 8.61 -7.23
N ALA A 216 -15.19 7.66 -7.84
CA ALA A 216 -15.35 6.30 -7.31
C ALA A 216 -14.00 5.60 -7.10
N ASN A 217 -13.11 5.62 -8.10
CA ASN A 217 -11.79 4.99 -7.99
C ASN A 217 -10.94 5.60 -6.86
N LEU A 218 -11.03 6.92 -6.65
CA LEU A 218 -10.31 7.61 -5.59
C LEU A 218 -10.84 7.20 -4.21
N ILE A 219 -12.15 7.16 -4.03
CA ILE A 219 -12.79 6.72 -2.77
C ILE A 219 -12.48 5.26 -2.49
N VAL A 220 -12.60 4.39 -3.48
CA VAL A 220 -12.26 2.95 -3.36
C VAL A 220 -10.79 2.79 -2.96
N SER A 221 -9.88 3.58 -3.53
CA SER A 221 -8.46 3.52 -3.16
C SER A 221 -8.21 3.90 -1.69
N CYS A 222 -8.96 4.85 -1.12
CA CYS A 222 -8.90 5.19 0.30
C CYS A 222 -9.37 4.01 1.18
N ILE A 223 -10.50 3.39 0.82
CA ILE A 223 -11.05 2.24 1.55
C ILE A 223 -10.05 1.08 1.53
N LEU A 224 -9.46 0.79 0.37
CA LEU A 224 -8.45 -0.25 0.22
C LEU A 224 -7.17 0.06 1.01
N GLY A 225 -6.77 1.34 1.07
CA GLY A 225 -5.62 1.77 1.89
C GLY A 225 -5.82 1.53 3.38
N PHE A 226 -6.96 1.94 3.93
CA PHE A 226 -7.31 1.67 5.33
C PHE A 226 -7.55 0.17 5.58
N GLY A 227 -8.14 -0.54 4.63
CA GLY A 227 -8.28 -1.99 4.69
C GLY A 227 -6.92 -2.67 4.79
N ASN A 228 -5.96 -2.26 3.95
CA ASN A 228 -4.62 -2.82 4.00
C ASN A 228 -3.90 -2.48 5.31
N LEU A 229 -4.05 -1.25 5.83
CA LEU A 229 -3.54 -0.88 7.15
C LEU A 229 -3.99 -1.86 8.24
N ILE A 230 -5.28 -2.22 8.29
CA ILE A 230 -5.82 -3.16 9.29
C ILE A 230 -5.15 -4.53 9.14
N VAL A 231 -4.94 -4.98 7.91
CA VAL A 231 -4.27 -6.26 7.64
C VAL A 231 -2.81 -6.23 8.09
N TRP A 232 -2.07 -5.15 7.81
CA TRP A 232 -0.70 -4.97 8.28
C TRP A 232 -0.61 -4.89 9.81
N ALA A 233 -1.51 -4.15 10.46
CA ALA A 233 -1.58 -4.07 11.91
C ALA A 233 -1.94 -5.42 12.55
N GLY A 234 -2.85 -6.19 11.94
CA GLY A 234 -3.18 -7.54 12.38
C GLY A 234 -2.01 -8.51 12.25
N ASP A 235 -1.20 -8.36 11.20
CA ASP A 235 -0.01 -9.19 10.96
C ASP A 235 1.06 -9.03 12.04
N ILE A 236 1.19 -7.84 12.64
CA ILE A 236 2.11 -7.60 13.76
C ILE A 236 1.91 -8.65 14.87
N TRP A 237 0.65 -8.98 15.20
CA TRP A 237 0.35 -9.98 16.22
C TRP A 237 0.83 -11.38 15.84
N PHE A 238 0.61 -11.78 14.58
CA PHE A 238 1.00 -13.10 14.09
C PHE A 238 2.53 -13.23 14.01
N VAL A 239 3.21 -12.21 13.47
CA VAL A 239 4.67 -12.19 13.40
C VAL A 239 5.29 -12.14 14.80
N LEU A 240 4.69 -11.41 15.75
CA LEU A 240 5.18 -11.34 17.13
C LEU A 240 5.20 -12.72 17.80
N LYS A 241 4.19 -13.57 17.57
CA LYS A 241 4.17 -14.94 18.10
C LYS A 241 5.28 -15.83 17.54
N GLU A 242 5.74 -15.55 16.33
CA GLU A 242 6.82 -16.30 15.70
C GLU A 242 8.21 -15.91 16.22
N THR A 243 8.36 -14.71 16.80
CA THR A 243 9.63 -14.25 17.37
C THR A 243 10.09 -15.11 18.56
N SER A 244 11.40 -15.38 18.61
CA SER A 244 12.00 -16.23 19.64
C SER A 244 11.80 -15.69 21.06
N TRP A 245 11.65 -14.37 21.24
CA TRP A 245 11.37 -13.76 22.56
C TRP A 245 9.99 -14.15 23.09
N TYR A 246 8.98 -14.22 22.22
CA TYR A 246 7.64 -14.65 22.63
C TYR A 246 7.65 -16.13 23.00
N LYS A 247 8.31 -16.97 22.20
CA LYS A 247 8.49 -18.42 22.46
C LYS A 247 9.27 -18.68 23.75
N LEU A 248 10.35 -17.92 24.00
CA LEU A 248 11.16 -18.01 25.24
C LEU A 248 10.38 -17.56 26.48
N ARG A 249 9.57 -16.49 26.39
CA ARG A 249 8.71 -16.08 27.51
C ARG A 249 7.59 -17.09 27.78
N ALA A 250 7.04 -17.73 26.75
CA ALA A 250 6.04 -18.78 26.90
C ALA A 250 6.62 -20.02 27.60
N SER A 251 7.83 -20.46 27.22
CA SER A 251 8.51 -21.58 27.87
C SER A 251 8.87 -21.28 29.33
N MET A 252 9.35 -20.05 29.63
CA MET A 252 9.61 -19.62 31.01
C MET A 252 8.34 -19.60 31.86
N ARG A 253 7.19 -19.18 31.31
CA ARG A 253 5.89 -19.22 32.01
C ARG A 253 5.42 -20.66 32.28
N GLN A 254 5.63 -21.59 31.35
CA GLN A 254 5.29 -23.00 31.59
C GLN A 254 6.17 -23.61 32.70
N GLN A 255 7.45 -23.28 32.75
CA GLN A 255 8.36 -23.73 33.80
C GLN A 255 7.98 -23.18 35.19
N SER A 256 7.59 -21.91 35.30
CA SER A 256 7.13 -21.34 36.58
C SER A 256 5.81 -21.94 37.06
N THR A 257 4.89 -22.30 36.14
CA THR A 257 3.60 -22.90 36.50
C THR A 257 3.76 -24.38 36.89
N ALA A 258 4.66 -25.12 36.22
CA ALA A 258 5.02 -26.48 36.60
C ALA A 258 5.74 -26.54 37.96
N ALA A 259 6.60 -25.57 38.26
CA ALA A 259 7.25 -25.45 39.57
C ALA A 259 6.27 -25.08 40.72
N THR A 260 5.14 -24.46 40.40
CA THR A 260 4.10 -24.09 41.40
C THR A 260 3.13 -25.25 41.67
N ASN A 261 2.92 -26.14 40.71
CA ASN A 261 2.01 -27.29 40.83
C ASN A 261 2.66 -28.58 41.37
N ASN A 262 3.99 -28.61 41.50
CA ASN A 262 4.69 -29.63 42.28
C ASN A 262 5.20 -28.99 43.58
N PRO A 263 4.44 -29.04 44.69
CA PRO A 263 5.07 -28.84 45.99
C PRO A 263 6.11 -29.95 46.13
N ILE A 264 7.38 -29.56 46.19
CA ILE A 264 8.44 -30.45 46.65
C ILE A 264 7.97 -30.96 48.02
N SER A 265 7.61 -32.25 48.09
CA SER A 265 7.45 -32.96 49.35
C SER A 265 8.73 -32.75 50.16
N PRO A 266 8.69 -32.33 51.44
CA PRO A 266 9.89 -32.02 52.21
C PRO A 266 10.84 -33.20 52.48
N ASN A 267 10.60 -34.39 51.92
CA ASN A 267 11.22 -35.63 52.38
C ASN A 267 12.20 -36.32 51.41
N GLU A 268 12.68 -35.67 50.35
CA GLU A 268 13.83 -36.18 49.59
C GLU A 268 14.93 -35.12 49.44
N ILE A 269 15.40 -34.61 50.58
CA ILE A 269 16.76 -34.06 50.68
C ILE A 269 17.64 -35.18 51.25
N ASN A 270 18.03 -36.14 50.40
CA ASN A 270 19.07 -37.09 50.76
C ASN A 270 20.42 -36.50 50.34
N ILE A 271 20.95 -35.61 51.18
CA ILE A 271 22.34 -35.14 51.05
C ILE A 271 23.24 -36.25 51.57
N THR A 272 23.67 -37.15 50.70
CA THR A 272 24.88 -37.94 50.93
C THR A 272 26.08 -37.14 50.44
N ALA A 273 26.56 -36.24 51.31
CA ALA A 273 27.87 -35.64 51.17
C ALA A 273 28.94 -36.72 51.41
N HIS A 274 29.54 -37.24 50.34
CA HIS A 274 30.76 -38.02 50.44
C HIS A 274 31.93 -37.07 50.76
N TYR A 275 32.18 -36.88 52.07
CA TYR A 275 33.42 -36.28 52.58
C TYR A 275 34.54 -37.33 52.49
N ASN A 276 35.54 -37.08 51.62
CA ASN A 276 36.75 -37.89 51.51
C ASN A 276 37.86 -37.26 52.38
N PRO A 277 38.36 -37.92 53.45
CA PRO A 277 39.30 -37.31 54.38
C PRO A 277 40.79 -37.38 53.98
N ASN A 278 41.16 -37.82 52.77
CA ASN A 278 42.56 -38.13 52.47
C ASN A 278 43.31 -37.18 51.51
N ASP A 279 42.76 -36.01 51.15
CA ASP A 279 43.54 -34.99 50.44
C ASP A 279 44.20 -34.01 51.43
N LYS A 280 45.38 -34.41 51.94
CA LYS A 280 46.40 -33.48 52.45
C LYS A 280 47.73 -33.73 51.75
N ILE A 281 48.28 -32.61 51.29
CA ILE A 281 49.70 -32.24 51.03
C ILE A 281 50.71 -33.28 51.53
#